data_AF-A0A3N0ED97-F1
#
_entry.id   AF-A0A3N0ED97-F1
#
_cell.length_a   1.000
_cell.length_b   1.000
_cell.length_c   1.000
_cell.angle_alpha   90.00
_cell.angle_beta   90.00
_cell.angle_gamma   90.00
#
_symmetry.space_group_name_H-M   'P 1'
#
loop_
_entity.id
_entity.type
_entity.pdbx_description
1 polymer ?
#
loop_
_entity_poly.entity_id
_entity_poly.type
_entity_poly.pdbx_seq_one_letter_code
_entity_poly.pdbx_strand_id
1 'polypeptide(L)'
;MSERDATQLSPQFGLSMLPRTNREDVHAHGERVMQELLKLERCNSDFSDSAVSTDAEQSTITVDLLIFGLVEPTAVLERALAIIRTAAHAAGGATPVWPSVVSDQPDQVRMEKTYDLTPA
;
A
#
# COMPACT_ATOMS: atom_id res chain seq x y z
N MET A 1 30.68 0.99 0.75
CA MET A 1 29.31 1.16 1.31
C MET A 1 28.42 1.57 0.17
N SER A 2 27.25 0.96 -0.01
CA SER A 2 26.35 1.30 -1.11
C SER A 2 25.14 2.02 -0.52
N GLU A 3 25.02 3.31 -0.80
CA GLU A 3 23.73 4.00 -0.70
C GLU A 3 22.71 3.18 -1.49
N ARG A 4 21.55 2.92 -0.91
CA ARG A 4 20.40 2.39 -1.65
C ARG A 4 19.46 3.56 -1.87
N ASP A 5 19.21 3.86 -3.15
CA ASP A 5 18.15 4.77 -3.50
C ASP A 5 16.82 4.25 -2.94
N ALA A 6 16.04 5.15 -2.34
CA ALA A 6 14.71 4.85 -1.85
C ALA A 6 13.69 5.84 -2.42
N THR A 7 12.47 5.35 -2.63
CA THR A 7 11.36 6.21 -3.03
C THR A 7 10.18 5.92 -2.13
N GLN A 8 9.67 6.96 -1.48
CA GLN A 8 8.45 6.88 -0.67
C GLN A 8 7.24 7.12 -1.57
N LEU A 9 6.20 6.30 -1.38
CA LEU A 9 4.94 6.42 -2.09
C LEU A 9 3.77 6.34 -1.12
N SER A 10 2.75 7.16 -1.38
CA SER A 10 1.50 7.18 -0.63
C SER A 10 0.29 7.09 -1.59
N PRO A 11 0.04 5.95 -2.24
CA PRO A 11 -1.16 5.74 -3.04
C PRO A 11 -2.43 5.67 -2.18
N GLN A 12 -3.44 6.43 -2.57
CA GLN A 12 -4.80 6.35 -2.04
C GLN A 12 -5.69 5.55 -2.97
N PHE A 13 -6.60 4.76 -2.40
CA PHE A 13 -7.56 3.98 -3.15
C PHE A 13 -8.96 4.04 -2.53
N GLY A 14 -9.97 4.27 -3.38
CA GLY A 14 -11.37 4.20 -3.03
C GLY A 14 -11.83 2.77 -2.81
N LEU A 15 -12.33 2.49 -1.61
CA LEU A 15 -13.04 1.29 -1.28
C LEU A 15 -14.46 1.36 -1.82
N SER A 16 -14.79 0.45 -2.73
CA SER A 16 -16.19 0.21 -3.01
C SER A 16 -16.78 -0.66 -1.87
N MET A 17 -18.06 -0.57 -1.61
CA MET A 17 -18.61 -1.11 -0.36
C MET A 17 -19.82 -1.93 -0.71
N LEU A 18 -19.91 -3.15 -0.18
CA LEU A 18 -21.14 -3.92 -0.31
C LEU A 18 -22.27 -3.17 0.39
N PRO A 19 -23.52 -3.33 -0.07
CA PRO A 19 -24.66 -2.77 0.65
C PRO A 19 -24.65 -3.31 2.09
N ARG A 20 -24.51 -2.42 3.07
CA ARG A 20 -24.37 -2.63 4.54
C ARG A 20 -22.95 -2.60 5.12
N THR A 21 -21.91 -2.34 4.35
CA THR A 21 -20.59 -2.09 4.93
C THR A 21 -20.63 -0.79 5.77
N ASN A 22 -20.15 -0.85 7.01
CA ASN A 22 -20.14 0.28 7.93
C ASN A 22 -18.71 0.85 8.09
N ARG A 23 -18.56 1.89 8.92
CA ARG A 23 -17.25 2.53 9.16
C ARG A 23 -16.24 1.58 9.81
N GLU A 24 -16.70 0.72 10.71
CA GLU A 24 -15.84 -0.25 11.41
C GLU A 24 -15.27 -1.27 10.43
N ASP A 25 -16.03 -1.66 9.41
CA ASP A 25 -15.57 -2.58 8.37
C ASP A 25 -14.42 -1.98 7.54
N VAL A 26 -14.45 -0.66 7.26
CA VAL A 26 -13.36 0.06 6.58
C VAL A 26 -12.08 0.01 7.40
N HIS A 27 -12.17 0.38 8.68
CA HIS A 27 -11.03 0.37 9.60
C HIS A 27 -10.50 -1.06 9.81
N ALA A 28 -11.39 -2.04 9.98
CA ALA A 28 -11.02 -3.44 10.13
C ALA A 28 -10.35 -3.99 8.87
N HIS A 29 -10.77 -3.57 7.69
CA HIS A 29 -10.10 -3.93 6.44
C HIS A 29 -8.69 -3.32 6.36
N GLY A 30 -8.55 -2.02 6.65
CA GLY A 30 -7.25 -1.34 6.69
C GLY A 30 -6.27 -2.00 7.66
N GLU A 31 -6.73 -2.38 8.85
CA GLU A 31 -5.92 -3.12 9.83
C GLU A 31 -5.44 -4.47 9.27
N ARG A 32 -6.32 -5.23 8.60
CA ARG A 32 -5.90 -6.50 7.96
C ARG A 32 -4.86 -6.26 6.88
N VAL A 33 -5.02 -5.24 6.04
CA VAL A 33 -4.02 -4.89 5.00
C VAL A 33 -2.68 -4.53 5.64
N MET A 34 -2.68 -3.73 6.71
CA MET A 34 -1.47 -3.38 7.46
C MET A 34 -0.74 -4.62 7.97
N GLN A 35 -1.46 -5.55 8.59
CA GLN A 35 -0.87 -6.80 9.10
C GLN A 35 -0.25 -7.65 7.99
N GLU A 36 -0.86 -7.70 6.80
CA GLU A 36 -0.29 -8.43 5.67
C GLU A 36 0.92 -7.72 5.04
N LEU A 37 0.92 -6.38 4.97
CA LEU A 37 2.09 -5.61 4.54
C LEU A 37 3.28 -5.86 5.45
N LEU A 38 3.08 -5.80 6.78
CA LEU A 38 4.12 -6.09 7.76
C LEU A 38 4.67 -7.53 7.66
N LYS A 39 3.85 -8.50 7.24
CA LYS A 39 4.33 -9.86 6.95
C LYS A 39 5.16 -9.90 5.67
N LEU A 40 4.73 -9.18 4.63
CA LEU A 40 5.48 -9.09 3.39
C LEU A 40 6.84 -8.40 3.58
N GLU A 41 6.93 -7.34 4.38
CA GLU A 41 8.21 -6.69 4.72
C GLU A 41 9.23 -7.66 5.34
N ARG A 42 8.77 -8.55 6.22
CA ARG A 42 9.66 -9.55 6.83
C ARG A 42 10.21 -10.55 5.83
N CYS A 43 9.52 -10.73 4.70
CA CYS A 43 9.86 -11.68 3.65
C CYS A 43 10.63 -11.03 2.48
N ASN A 44 10.59 -9.71 2.34
CA ASN A 44 11.10 -8.99 1.18
C ASN A 44 11.96 -7.82 1.63
N SER A 45 13.22 -7.75 1.17
CA SER A 45 14.17 -6.69 1.57
C SER A 45 14.16 -5.48 0.65
N ASP A 46 13.24 -5.42 -0.31
CA ASP A 46 13.18 -4.38 -1.34
C ASP A 46 12.12 -3.30 -1.05
N PHE A 47 11.43 -3.40 0.09
CA PHE A 47 10.62 -2.32 0.64
C PHE A 47 10.55 -2.37 2.17
N SER A 48 10.12 -1.27 2.79
CA SER A 48 9.83 -1.16 4.23
C SER A 48 8.90 0.03 4.53
N ASP A 49 8.73 0.35 5.80
CA ASP A 49 7.98 1.51 6.31
C ASP A 49 6.51 1.51 5.85
N SER A 50 5.90 0.33 5.86
CA SER A 50 4.49 0.16 5.53
C SER A 50 3.63 0.81 6.58
N ALA A 51 2.73 1.70 6.14
CA ALA A 51 1.65 2.20 6.95
C ALA A 51 0.34 2.16 6.16
N VAL A 52 -0.77 2.01 6.88
CA VAL A 52 -2.11 2.10 6.30
C VAL A 52 -2.92 3.08 7.13
N SER A 53 -3.50 4.07 6.46
CA SER A 53 -4.51 4.96 7.02
C SER A 53 -5.83 4.75 6.29
N THR A 54 -6.93 5.09 6.97
CA THR A 54 -8.29 4.84 6.48
C THR A 54 -9.15 6.08 6.68
N ASP A 55 -9.99 6.39 5.70
CA ASP A 55 -11.05 7.39 5.81
C ASP A 55 -12.39 6.69 5.56
N ALA A 56 -13.14 6.46 6.63
CA ALA A 56 -14.43 5.80 6.56
C ALA A 56 -15.59 6.70 6.06
N GLU A 57 -15.39 8.03 5.98
CA GLU A 57 -16.37 8.94 5.36
C GLU A 57 -16.27 8.85 3.84
N GLN A 58 -15.04 8.83 3.34
CA GLN A 58 -14.77 8.71 1.90
C GLN A 58 -14.70 7.25 1.45
N SER A 59 -14.73 6.29 2.39
CA SER A 59 -14.45 4.89 2.14
C SER A 59 -13.13 4.72 1.38
N THR A 60 -12.02 5.28 1.86
CA THR A 60 -10.70 5.16 1.22
C THR A 60 -9.68 4.53 2.17
N ILE A 61 -8.65 3.93 1.57
CA ILE A 61 -7.40 3.59 2.26
C ILE A 61 -6.25 4.33 1.60
N THR A 62 -5.30 4.79 2.39
CA THR A 62 -4.01 5.29 1.90
C THR A 62 -2.92 4.39 2.45
N VAL A 63 -2.07 3.89 1.55
CA VAL A 63 -0.96 3.01 1.91
C VAL A 63 0.34 3.76 1.71
N ASP A 64 1.18 3.84 2.72
CA ASP A 64 2.53 4.37 2.63
C ASP A 64 3.54 3.22 2.50
N LEU A 65 4.50 3.35 1.59
CA LEU A 65 5.59 2.40 1.39
C LEU A 65 6.90 3.13 1.06
N LEU A 66 8.02 2.60 1.54
CA LEU A 66 9.36 2.97 1.10
C LEU A 66 9.94 1.85 0.23
N ILE A 67 10.13 2.10 -1.07
CA ILE A 67 10.68 1.12 -2.02
C ILE A 67 12.17 1.36 -2.23
N PHE A 68 12.99 0.31 -2.18
CA PHE A 68 14.45 0.37 -2.34
C PHE A 68 14.94 -0.10 -3.71
N GLY A 69 16.05 0.47 -4.16
CA GLY A 69 16.79 0.00 -5.34
C GLY A 69 16.09 0.30 -6.68
N LEU A 70 15.03 1.12 -6.66
CA LEU A 70 14.31 1.60 -7.84
C LEU A 70 14.21 3.13 -7.78
N VAL A 71 14.56 3.78 -8.89
CA VAL A 71 14.54 5.25 -9.02
C VAL A 71 13.62 5.74 -10.13
N GLU A 72 13.29 4.88 -11.08
CA GLU A 72 12.39 5.18 -12.19
C GLU A 72 10.94 5.19 -11.68
N PRO A 73 10.22 6.33 -11.73
CA PRO A 73 8.91 6.47 -11.10
C PRO A 73 7.90 5.39 -11.49
N THR A 74 7.88 5.00 -12.77
CA THR A 74 6.98 3.94 -13.27
C THR A 74 7.30 2.59 -12.65
N ALA A 75 8.58 2.21 -12.58
CA ALA A 75 9.00 0.94 -11.99
C ALA A 75 8.73 0.89 -10.48
N VAL A 76 8.96 2.03 -9.80
CA VAL A 76 8.63 2.18 -8.38
C VAL A 76 7.12 1.99 -8.16
N LEU A 77 6.28 2.66 -8.95
CA LEU A 77 4.82 2.54 -8.85
C LEU A 77 4.34 1.11 -9.11
N GLU A 78 4.83 0.48 -10.18
CA GLU A 78 4.49 -0.91 -10.51
C GLU A 78 4.83 -1.87 -9.36
N ARG A 79 6.01 -1.68 -8.74
CA ARG A 79 6.43 -2.49 -7.59
C ARG A 79 5.53 -2.25 -6.38
N ALA A 80 5.24 -0.99 -6.05
CA ALA A 80 4.35 -0.63 -4.94
C ALA A 80 2.96 -1.25 -5.14
N LEU A 81 2.37 -1.13 -6.33
CA LEU A 81 1.06 -1.72 -6.64
C LEU A 81 1.05 -3.25 -6.53
N ALA A 82 2.13 -3.93 -6.94
CA ALA A 82 2.25 -5.37 -6.78
C ALA A 82 2.28 -5.81 -5.30
N ILE A 83 2.99 -5.08 -4.44
CA ILE A 83 3.05 -5.32 -3.00
C ILE A 83 1.66 -5.10 -2.37
N ILE A 84 1.04 -3.95 -2.65
CA ILE A 84 -0.27 -3.57 -2.11
C ILE A 84 -1.33 -4.58 -2.52
N ARG A 85 -1.36 -4.96 -3.79
CA ARG A 85 -2.30 -5.99 -4.30
C ARG A 85 -2.12 -7.31 -3.56
N THR A 86 -0.87 -7.73 -3.33
CA THR A 86 -0.57 -8.97 -2.60
C THR A 86 -1.09 -8.92 -1.17
N ALA A 87 -0.84 -7.83 -0.44
CA ALA A 87 -1.35 -7.64 0.92
C ALA A 87 -2.88 -7.60 0.97
N ALA A 88 -3.51 -6.89 0.04
CA ALA A 88 -4.96 -6.82 -0.08
C ALA A 88 -5.59 -8.21 -0.31
N HIS A 89 -4.94 -9.08 -1.10
CA HIS A 89 -5.39 -10.47 -1.27
C HIS A 89 -5.29 -11.30 -0.01
N ALA A 90 -4.13 -11.24 0.64
CA ALA A 90 -3.92 -11.97 1.88
C ALA A 90 -4.88 -11.51 2.99
N ALA A 91 -5.30 -10.24 2.98
CA ALA A 91 -6.27 -9.66 3.90
C ALA A 91 -7.73 -10.10 3.64
N GLY A 92 -7.95 -10.96 2.64
CA GLY A 92 -9.26 -11.51 2.25
C GLY A 92 -9.97 -10.73 1.14
N GLY A 93 -9.31 -9.78 0.48
CA GLY A 93 -9.82 -9.18 -0.76
C GLY A 93 -9.66 -10.15 -1.94
N ALA A 94 -10.64 -10.27 -2.84
CA ALA A 94 -10.52 -11.09 -4.05
C ALA A 94 -10.06 -10.23 -5.27
N THR A 95 -9.32 -10.79 -6.24
CA THR A 95 -9.01 -10.14 -7.55
C THR A 95 -9.59 -10.77 -8.82
N PRO A 96 -10.50 -11.77 -8.83
CA PRO A 96 -10.89 -12.38 -10.11
C PRO A 96 -11.73 -11.41 -11.00
N VAL A 97 -12.35 -10.43 -10.37
CA VAL A 97 -12.84 -9.11 -10.83
C VAL A 97 -12.83 -8.34 -9.52
N TRP A 98 -12.17 -7.17 -9.37
CA TRP A 98 -12.12 -6.50 -8.05
C TRP A 98 -13.54 -6.43 -7.46
N PRO A 99 -13.85 -7.10 -6.32
CA PRO A 99 -15.09 -6.83 -5.63
C PRO A 99 -14.85 -5.44 -5.10
N SER A 100 -15.39 -4.44 -5.80
CA SER A 100 -16.05 -3.29 -5.21
C SER A 100 -15.62 -3.02 -3.74
N VAL A 101 -14.33 -2.79 -3.47
CA VAL A 101 -13.66 -2.53 -2.15
C VAL A 101 -12.28 -1.89 -2.26
N VAL A 102 -11.64 -1.71 -3.42
CA VAL A 102 -10.49 -0.79 -3.60
C VAL A 102 -10.43 -0.50 -5.13
N SER A 103 -10.06 0.69 -5.61
CA SER A 103 -9.96 0.98 -7.07
C SER A 103 -8.74 0.29 -7.72
N ASP A 104 -8.85 -0.13 -8.99
CA ASP A 104 -7.77 -0.74 -9.79
C ASP A 104 -6.55 0.18 -10.01
N GLN A 105 -6.80 1.48 -9.93
CA GLN A 105 -5.79 2.51 -9.96
C GLN A 105 -5.93 3.36 -8.70
N PRO A 106 -4.82 3.81 -8.12
CA PRO A 106 -4.89 4.76 -7.03
C PRO A 106 -5.59 6.04 -7.51
N ASP A 107 -6.53 6.55 -6.71
CA ASP A 107 -7.21 7.81 -6.99
C ASP A 107 -6.24 8.99 -6.89
N GLN A 108 -5.23 8.85 -6.02
CA GLN A 108 -4.14 9.80 -5.85
C GLN A 108 -2.83 9.06 -5.58
N VAL A 109 -1.73 9.59 -6.09
CA VAL A 109 -0.38 9.10 -5.80
C VAL A 109 0.49 10.27 -5.39
N ARG A 110 1.03 10.20 -4.17
CA ARG A 110 2.13 11.06 -3.73
C ARG A 110 3.43 10.28 -3.82
N MET A 111 4.46 10.88 -4.41
CA MET A 111 5.80 10.30 -4.45
C MET A 111 6.79 11.35 -3.96
N GLU A 112 7.65 10.94 -3.02
CA GLU A 112 8.78 11.74 -2.54
C GLU A 112 10.04 10.88 -2.63
N LYS A 113 11.10 11.41 -3.26
CA LYS A 113 12.39 10.71 -3.31
C LYS A 113 13.11 10.94 -1.99
N THR A 114 13.55 9.86 -1.36
CA THR A 114 14.24 9.89 -0.07
C THR A 114 15.51 9.05 -0.17
N TYR A 115 16.63 9.56 0.35
CA TYR A 115 17.85 8.76 0.41
C TYR A 115 17.87 8.03 1.75
N ASP A 116 18.11 6.71 1.74
CA ASP A 116 18.28 5.95 2.97
C ASP A 116 19.63 6.33 3.60
N LEU A 117 19.57 7.22 4.59
CA LEU A 117 20.71 7.62 5.42
C LEU A 117 20.66 6.80 6.71
N THR A 118 21.08 5.53 6.69
CA THR A 118 21.31 4.80 7.94
C THR A 118 22.44 5.50 8.75
N PRO A 119 22.21 5.95 9.99
CA PRO A 119 23.28 6.45 10.85
C PRO A 119 24.12 5.28 11.37
N ALA A 120 25.42 5.53 11.49
CA ALA A 120 26.44 4.60 11.98
C ALA A 120 26.25 4.19 13.45
#